data_AF-A0A958TAE7-F1
#
_entry.id   AF-A0A958TAE7-F1
#
_cell.length_a   1.000
_cell.length_b   1.000
_cell.length_c   1.000
_cell.angle_alpha   90.00
_cell.angle_beta   90.00
_cell.angle_gamma   90.00
#
_symmetry.space_group_name_H-M   'P 1'
#
loop_
_entity.id
_entity.type
_entity.pdbx_description
1 polymer ?
#
loop_
_entity_poly.entity_id
_entity_poly.type
_entity_poly.pdbx_seq_one_letter_code
_entity_poly.pdbx_strand_id
1 'polypeptide(L)'
;MKYIATLLFVAIGSLNGFSIKATTTKHLLQNASVNCTEDGCEGRYEGPEFVNNSDVAHQLSNKVSRAVGDELKNLYKAGNYRKVDFSNIEMSTMGMGTGQVVYSVWIPFVQVNEKCEAYTSFDHSGGWNHAPALERRKKELAYAIMPGHDLDISDLKVTPEGLQEYWIQWKNKDVQRECQ
;
A
#
# COMPACT_ATOMS: atom_id res chain seq x y z
N MET A 1 12.54 -68.59 30.11
CA MET A 1 11.49 -67.58 30.41
C MET A 1 11.84 -66.35 29.57
N LYS A 2 11.42 -66.30 28.30
CA LYS A 2 10.26 -65.53 27.79
C LYS A 2 10.24 -64.10 28.34
N TYR A 3 10.57 -63.08 27.51
CA TYR A 3 9.93 -61.76 27.40
C TYR A 3 10.58 -61.05 26.18
N ILE A 4 10.03 -61.24 24.98
CA ILE A 4 9.25 -60.25 24.19
C ILE A 4 10.06 -58.97 23.92
N ALA A 5 10.68 -58.92 22.74
CA ALA A 5 11.19 -57.69 22.13
C ALA A 5 10.00 -56.91 21.54
N THR A 6 9.71 -55.76 22.12
CA THR A 6 8.63 -54.86 21.71
C THR A 6 8.96 -54.23 20.35
N LEU A 7 8.10 -54.49 19.36
CA LEU A 7 8.08 -53.79 18.07
C LEU A 7 7.74 -52.31 18.29
N LEU A 8 8.67 -51.41 17.98
CA LEU A 8 8.44 -49.98 17.85
C LEU A 8 7.72 -49.70 16.53
N PHE A 9 6.43 -49.39 16.61
CA PHE A 9 5.68 -48.82 15.48
C PHE A 9 6.12 -47.37 15.26
N VAL A 10 6.71 -47.11 14.10
CA VAL A 10 6.93 -45.75 13.58
C VAL A 10 5.56 -45.22 13.12
N ALA A 11 4.92 -44.39 13.93
CA ALA A 11 3.77 -43.61 13.50
C ALA A 11 4.26 -42.40 12.70
N ILE A 12 4.19 -42.52 11.38
CA ILE A 12 4.43 -41.44 10.42
C ILE A 12 3.37 -40.37 10.63
N GLY A 13 3.82 -39.13 10.81
CA GLY A 13 2.98 -37.98 11.06
C GLY A 13 2.02 -37.69 9.92
N SER A 14 0.81 -37.28 10.28
CA SER A 14 -0.06 -36.47 9.44
C SER A 14 -0.22 -35.13 10.16
N LEU A 15 0.65 -34.18 9.80
CA LEU A 15 0.41 -32.77 10.06
C LEU A 15 -0.83 -32.38 9.24
N ASN A 16 -1.99 -32.37 9.88
CA ASN A 16 -3.16 -31.69 9.35
C ASN A 16 -2.80 -30.21 9.25
N GLY A 17 -2.40 -29.78 8.05
CA GLY A 17 -2.24 -28.38 7.71
C GLY A 17 -3.57 -27.68 7.91
N PHE A 18 -3.68 -26.97 9.03
CA PHE A 18 -4.82 -26.11 9.32
C PHE A 18 -4.77 -24.95 8.31
N SER A 19 -5.55 -25.08 7.23
CA SER A 19 -5.73 -24.00 6.26
C SER A 19 -6.58 -22.91 6.92
N ILE A 20 -5.94 -21.84 7.37
CA ILE A 20 -6.64 -20.63 7.83
C ILE A 20 -7.27 -19.98 6.59
N LYS A 21 -8.61 -19.94 6.56
CA LYS A 21 -9.42 -19.37 5.48
C LYS A 21 -9.00 -17.91 5.19
N ALA A 22 -8.45 -17.69 3.99
CA ALA A 22 -8.20 -16.38 3.39
C ALA A 22 -9.49 -15.64 2.92
N THR A 23 -10.68 -16.10 3.35
CA THR A 23 -11.97 -15.66 2.81
C THR A 23 -12.43 -14.33 3.41
N THR A 24 -12.04 -14.00 4.65
CA THR A 24 -12.56 -12.85 5.41
C THR A 24 -12.00 -11.51 4.92
N THR A 25 -10.73 -11.45 4.51
CA THR A 25 -10.08 -10.20 4.04
C THR A 25 -10.62 -9.73 2.70
N LYS A 26 -11.07 -10.66 1.84
CA LYS A 26 -11.56 -10.33 0.48
C LYS A 26 -12.94 -9.65 0.49
N HIS A 27 -13.76 -9.93 1.50
CA HIS A 27 -15.10 -9.34 1.66
C HIS A 27 -15.08 -7.94 2.29
N LEU A 28 -14.03 -7.59 3.03
CA LEU A 28 -13.92 -6.31 3.74
C LEU A 28 -13.42 -5.15 2.86
N LEU A 29 -12.80 -5.48 1.72
CA LEU A 29 -12.34 -4.53 0.71
C LEU A 29 -13.46 -4.04 -0.23
N GLN A 30 -14.70 -4.54 -0.08
CA GLN A 30 -15.84 -4.19 -0.93
C GLN A 30 -16.28 -2.73 -0.77
N ASN A 31 -16.04 -2.11 0.40
CA ASN A 31 -16.49 -0.75 0.67
C ASN A 31 -15.48 0.35 0.28
N ALA A 32 -14.27 -0.03 -0.15
CA ALA A 32 -13.30 0.94 -0.64
C ALA A 32 -13.47 1.16 -2.14
N SER A 33 -13.77 2.39 -2.57
CA SER A 33 -13.73 2.79 -3.98
C SER A 33 -12.41 3.50 -4.27
N VAL A 34 -11.82 3.23 -5.43
CA VAL A 34 -10.68 3.97 -5.96
C VAL A 34 -10.93 4.25 -7.43
N ASN A 35 -10.80 5.51 -7.84
CA ASN A 35 -10.95 5.96 -9.21
C ASN A 35 -9.72 6.78 -9.60
N CYS A 36 -9.17 6.54 -10.78
CA CYS A 36 -8.00 7.25 -11.28
C CYS A 36 -8.30 7.88 -12.64
N THR A 37 -7.68 9.02 -12.88
CA THR A 37 -7.69 9.77 -14.14
C THR A 37 -6.27 10.24 -14.44
N GLU A 38 -6.08 10.95 -15.54
CA GLU A 38 -4.78 11.55 -15.85
C GLU A 38 -4.33 12.65 -14.86
N ASP A 39 -5.28 13.19 -14.08
CA ASP A 39 -5.05 14.27 -13.11
C ASP A 39 -4.82 13.76 -11.69
N GLY A 40 -5.01 12.46 -11.43
CA GLY A 40 -4.82 11.90 -10.09
C GLY A 40 -5.74 10.73 -9.78
N CYS A 41 -5.62 10.24 -8.54
CA CYS A 41 -6.45 9.16 -8.01
C CYS A 41 -7.18 9.59 -6.74
N GLU A 42 -8.47 9.27 -6.67
CA GLU A 42 -9.32 9.44 -5.51
C GLU A 42 -9.62 8.09 -4.88
N GLY A 43 -9.49 8.00 -3.56
CA GLY A 43 -9.89 6.86 -2.75
C GLY A 43 -10.91 7.26 -1.70
N ARG A 44 -11.94 6.43 -1.50
CA ARG A 44 -12.89 6.59 -0.41
C ARG A 44 -13.23 5.24 0.22
N TYR A 45 -13.33 5.22 1.54
CA TYR A 45 -13.81 4.10 2.33
C TYR A 45 -14.84 4.60 3.34
N GLU A 46 -15.92 3.83 3.49
CA GLU A 46 -16.93 4.04 4.52
C GLU A 46 -17.31 2.69 5.13
N GLY A 47 -17.07 2.55 6.43
CA GLY A 47 -17.34 1.30 7.11
C GLY A 47 -16.62 1.14 8.45
N PRO A 48 -16.59 -0.09 8.99
CA PRO A 48 -15.96 -0.37 10.27
C PRO A 48 -14.49 -0.01 10.30
N GLU A 49 -14.07 0.64 11.38
CA GLU A 49 -12.65 0.96 11.64
C GLU A 49 -11.79 -0.31 11.71
N PHE A 50 -12.24 -1.27 12.54
CA PHE A 50 -11.61 -2.56 12.72
C PHE A 50 -12.57 -3.71 12.42
N VAL A 51 -12.06 -4.77 11.79
CA VAL A 51 -12.75 -6.06 11.73
C VAL A 51 -11.78 -7.17 12.09
N ASN A 52 -12.15 -8.00 13.07
CA ASN A 52 -11.28 -9.07 13.62
C ASN A 52 -9.90 -8.55 14.03
N ASN A 53 -9.84 -7.37 14.67
CA ASN A 53 -8.61 -6.66 15.06
C ASN A 53 -7.70 -6.23 13.90
N SER A 54 -8.15 -6.35 12.65
CA SER A 54 -7.45 -5.78 11.50
C SER A 54 -7.95 -4.36 11.28
N ASP A 55 -7.02 -3.43 11.11
CA ASP A 55 -7.31 -2.06 10.67
C ASP A 55 -7.73 -2.09 9.19
N VAL A 56 -9.05 -2.06 8.95
CA VAL A 56 -9.64 -2.17 7.61
C VAL A 56 -9.63 -0.82 6.92
N ALA A 57 -9.84 0.26 7.69
CA ALA A 57 -9.80 1.61 7.16
C ALA A 57 -8.43 1.94 6.56
N HIS A 58 -7.33 1.52 7.22
CA HIS A 58 -5.97 1.66 6.69
C HIS A 58 -5.74 0.97 5.35
N GLN A 59 -6.50 -0.09 5.05
CA GLN A 59 -6.33 -0.79 3.78
C GLN A 59 -6.68 0.10 2.57
N LEU A 60 -7.38 1.23 2.77
CA LEU A 60 -7.58 2.21 1.71
C LEU A 60 -6.24 2.79 1.22
N SER A 61 -5.32 3.19 2.12
CA SER A 61 -4.00 3.74 1.71
C SER A 61 -3.20 2.74 0.87
N ASN A 62 -3.26 1.44 1.22
CA ASN A 62 -2.66 0.37 0.43
C ASN A 62 -3.29 0.27 -0.97
N LYS A 63 -4.63 0.32 -1.05
CA LYS A 63 -5.37 0.20 -2.31
C LYS A 63 -5.12 1.40 -3.23
N VAL A 64 -5.15 2.60 -2.68
CA VAL A 64 -4.87 3.86 -3.39
C VAL A 64 -3.43 3.88 -3.87
N SER A 65 -2.47 3.47 -3.02
CA SER A 65 -1.06 3.44 -3.42
C SER A 65 -0.80 2.55 -4.62
N ARG A 66 -1.41 1.37 -4.62
CA ARG A 66 -1.34 0.46 -5.77
C ARG A 66 -1.96 1.07 -7.01
N ALA A 67 -3.15 1.67 -6.89
CA ALA A 67 -3.84 2.27 -8.03
C ALA A 67 -3.07 3.46 -8.63
N VAL A 68 -2.53 4.35 -7.80
CA VAL A 68 -1.65 5.45 -8.23
C VAL A 68 -0.43 4.89 -8.96
N GLY A 69 0.26 3.91 -8.37
CA GLY A 69 1.43 3.31 -8.99
C GLY A 69 1.12 2.62 -10.31
N ASP A 70 -0.05 2.00 -10.47
CA ASP A 70 -0.47 1.38 -11.73
C ASP A 70 -0.85 2.44 -12.78
N GLU A 71 -1.54 3.51 -12.37
CA GLU A 71 -1.94 4.58 -13.28
C GLU A 71 -0.74 5.39 -13.79
N LEU A 72 0.22 5.72 -12.92
CA LEU A 72 1.47 6.37 -13.34
C LEU A 72 2.22 5.55 -14.40
N LYS A 73 2.21 4.20 -14.30
CA LYS A 73 2.79 3.33 -15.35
C LYS A 73 1.97 3.36 -16.64
N ASN A 74 0.65 3.42 -16.56
CA ASN A 74 -0.23 3.50 -17.73
C ASN A 74 0.01 4.81 -18.49
N LEU A 75 -0.01 5.93 -17.77
CA LEU A 75 0.23 7.27 -18.31
C LEU A 75 1.63 7.35 -18.95
N TYR A 76 2.66 6.84 -18.28
CA TYR A 76 4.02 6.77 -18.82
C TYR A 76 4.09 6.01 -20.15
N LYS A 77 3.45 4.83 -20.24
CA LYS A 77 3.40 4.02 -21.47
C LYS A 77 2.64 4.72 -22.60
N ALA A 78 1.65 5.54 -22.26
CA ALA A 78 0.88 6.33 -23.20
C ALA A 78 1.60 7.62 -23.64
N GLY A 79 2.77 7.94 -23.08
CA GLY A 79 3.50 9.18 -23.35
C GLY A 79 2.96 10.39 -22.59
N ASN A 80 2.04 10.20 -21.64
CA ASN A 80 1.55 11.24 -20.74
C ASN A 80 2.41 11.22 -19.47
N TYR A 81 3.47 12.02 -19.46
CA TYR A 81 4.46 12.00 -18.40
C TYR A 81 3.98 12.79 -17.19
N ARG A 82 3.87 12.11 -16.05
CA ARG A 82 3.27 12.64 -14.81
C ARG A 82 4.10 12.26 -13.60
N LYS A 83 3.92 13.01 -12.52
CA LYS A 83 4.36 12.66 -11.16
C LYS A 83 3.31 13.10 -10.15
N VAL A 84 3.37 12.56 -8.94
CA VAL A 84 2.46 12.98 -7.86
C VAL A 84 2.83 14.38 -7.37
N ASP A 85 1.82 15.19 -7.13
CA ASP A 85 1.93 16.48 -6.47
C ASP A 85 1.68 16.33 -4.97
N PHE A 86 2.76 16.05 -4.23
CA PHE A 86 2.71 15.88 -2.79
C PHE A 86 2.15 17.10 -2.05
N SER A 87 2.34 18.31 -2.58
CA SER A 87 1.91 19.53 -1.91
C SER A 87 0.38 19.60 -1.81
N ASN A 88 -0.30 19.12 -2.85
CA ASN A 88 -1.76 19.17 -2.99
C ASN A 88 -2.46 17.83 -2.67
N ILE A 89 -1.78 16.86 -2.04
CA ILE A 89 -2.47 15.69 -1.48
C ILE A 89 -3.44 16.14 -0.39
N GLU A 90 -4.69 15.70 -0.52
CA GLU A 90 -5.76 15.95 0.44
C GLU A 90 -6.15 14.64 1.13
N MET A 91 -6.31 14.67 2.45
CA MET A 91 -6.76 13.52 3.24
C MET A 91 -7.76 13.96 4.30
N SER A 92 -8.81 13.18 4.50
CA SER A 92 -9.79 13.39 5.55
C SER A 92 -10.21 12.08 6.18
N THR A 93 -10.31 12.07 7.51
CA THR A 93 -10.94 10.99 8.27
C THR A 93 -12.05 11.59 9.12
N MET A 94 -13.17 10.88 9.24
CA MET A 94 -14.26 11.21 10.16
C MET A 94 -14.78 9.96 10.85
N GLY A 95 -15.01 10.04 12.16
CA GLY A 95 -15.59 8.96 12.97
C GLY A 95 -14.57 8.04 13.62
N MET A 96 -13.28 8.37 13.61
CA MET A 96 -12.26 7.53 14.27
C MET A 96 -12.57 7.34 15.76
N GLY A 97 -12.49 6.09 16.25
CA GLY A 97 -12.81 5.71 17.62
C GLY A 97 -14.31 5.52 17.90
N THR A 98 -15.18 5.76 16.91
CA THR A 98 -16.63 5.52 17.04
C THR A 98 -17.05 4.12 16.56
N GLY A 99 -16.12 3.38 15.93
CA GLY A 99 -16.37 2.07 15.32
C GLY A 99 -16.80 2.13 13.85
N GLN A 100 -17.11 3.31 13.32
CA GLN A 100 -17.34 3.57 11.89
C GLN A 100 -16.49 4.75 11.45
N VAL A 101 -15.83 4.63 10.30
CA VAL A 101 -14.97 5.66 9.77
C VAL A 101 -15.24 5.93 8.30
N VAL A 102 -15.23 7.21 7.95
CA VAL A 102 -15.16 7.69 6.58
C VAL A 102 -13.73 8.15 6.36
N TYR A 103 -13.00 7.47 5.47
CA TYR A 103 -11.68 7.89 5.03
C TYR A 103 -11.75 8.27 3.55
N SER A 104 -11.27 9.46 3.20
CA SER A 104 -11.11 9.92 1.81
C SER A 104 -9.71 10.47 1.60
N VAL A 105 -9.15 10.22 0.41
CA VAL A 105 -7.83 10.69 -0.02
C VAL A 105 -7.87 11.04 -1.50
N TRP A 106 -7.27 12.18 -1.84
CA TRP A 106 -7.01 12.62 -3.21
C TRP A 106 -5.51 12.77 -3.44
N ILE A 107 -4.99 12.06 -4.44
CA ILE A 107 -3.58 12.07 -4.84
C ILE A 107 -3.48 12.72 -6.23
N PRO A 108 -3.24 14.03 -6.34
CA PRO A 108 -3.15 14.72 -7.63
C PRO A 108 -1.85 14.40 -8.37
N PHE A 109 -1.92 14.47 -9.70
CA PHE A 109 -0.79 14.37 -10.60
C PHE A 109 -0.50 15.72 -11.25
N VAL A 110 0.78 15.98 -11.51
CA VAL A 110 1.25 17.11 -12.30
C VAL A 110 2.02 16.61 -13.52
N GLN A 111 1.85 17.32 -14.63
CA GLN A 111 2.57 17.03 -15.87
C GLN A 111 4.04 17.41 -15.76
N VAL A 112 4.89 16.59 -16.37
CA VAL A 112 6.31 16.90 -16.59
C VAL A 112 6.60 16.91 -18.09
N ASN A 113 7.66 17.60 -18.49
CA ASN A 113 7.95 17.80 -19.92
C ASN A 113 8.64 16.58 -20.51
N GLU A 114 9.60 16.03 -19.76
CA GLU A 114 10.44 14.96 -20.27
C GLU A 114 10.05 13.61 -19.72
N LYS A 115 10.18 12.59 -20.56
CA LYS A 115 9.93 11.18 -20.19
C LYS A 115 10.63 10.79 -18.90
N CYS A 116 11.90 11.18 -18.75
CA CYS A 116 12.70 10.78 -17.61
C CYS A 116 12.50 11.65 -16.37
N GLU A 117 11.66 12.70 -16.42
CA GLU A 117 11.24 13.46 -15.24
C GLU A 117 10.03 12.82 -14.54
N ALA A 118 9.35 11.89 -15.21
CA ALA A 118 8.19 11.20 -14.66
C ALA A 118 8.56 10.18 -13.59
N TYR A 119 7.57 9.85 -12.77
CA TYR A 119 7.63 8.79 -11.77
C TYR A 119 6.64 7.69 -12.15
N THR A 120 7.00 6.42 -11.92
CA THR A 120 6.18 5.26 -12.33
C THR A 120 5.91 4.27 -11.21
N SER A 121 6.34 4.61 -10.00
CA SER A 121 6.05 3.83 -8.80
C SER A 121 5.59 4.74 -7.69
N PHE A 122 4.73 4.19 -6.84
CA PHE A 122 4.14 4.89 -5.72
C PHE A 122 3.83 3.91 -4.58
N ASP A 123 4.01 4.36 -3.35
CA ASP A 123 3.71 3.64 -2.12
C ASP A 123 3.48 4.65 -0.98
N HIS A 124 3.16 4.14 0.21
CA HIS A 124 3.02 4.93 1.42
C HIS A 124 3.72 4.28 2.61
N SER A 125 3.87 5.07 3.68
CA SER A 125 4.24 4.58 4.99
C SER A 125 3.50 5.38 6.04
N GLY A 126 2.52 4.76 6.67
CA GLY A 126 1.74 5.39 7.71
C GLY A 126 0.88 4.45 8.54
N GLY A 127 -0.07 5.05 9.23
CA GLY A 127 -1.03 4.39 10.11
C GLY A 127 -1.62 5.36 11.14
N TRP A 128 -2.46 4.85 12.03
CA TRP A 128 -3.10 5.63 13.09
C TRP A 128 -2.31 5.59 14.39
N ASN A 129 -2.22 6.73 15.07
CA ASN A 129 -1.76 6.83 16.46
C ASN A 129 -0.36 6.25 16.75
N HIS A 130 0.48 6.08 15.73
CA HIS A 130 1.88 5.72 15.87
C HIS A 130 2.74 6.46 14.86
N ALA A 131 4.01 6.68 15.19
CA ALA A 131 4.97 7.22 14.24
C ALA A 131 5.13 6.24 13.06
N PRO A 132 5.08 6.70 11.79
CA PRO A 132 5.31 5.82 10.66
C PRO A 132 6.71 5.21 10.64
N ALA A 133 6.81 3.94 10.23
CA ALA A 133 8.08 3.22 10.12
C ALA A 133 8.82 3.53 8.81
N LEU A 134 9.02 4.82 8.51
CA LEU A 134 9.51 5.30 7.21
C LEU A 134 10.86 4.69 6.81
N GLU A 135 11.83 4.66 7.73
CA GLU A 135 13.17 4.10 7.44
C GLU A 135 13.15 2.60 7.13
N ARG A 136 12.19 1.85 7.71
CA ARG A 136 11.96 0.45 7.34
C ARG A 136 11.40 0.37 5.93
N ARG A 137 10.38 1.17 5.61
CA ARG A 137 9.76 1.17 4.28
C ARG A 137 10.75 1.59 3.18
N LYS A 138 11.63 2.56 3.44
CA LYS A 138 12.69 2.96 2.50
C LYS A 138 13.61 1.79 2.12
N LYS A 139 13.99 0.95 3.11
CA LYS A 139 14.77 -0.27 2.88
C LYS A 139 13.99 -1.32 2.09
N GLU A 140 12.70 -1.48 2.40
CA GLU A 140 11.81 -2.38 1.66
C GLU A 140 11.67 -1.95 0.20
N LEU A 141 11.64 -0.65 -0.11
CA LEU A 141 11.49 -0.14 -1.47
C LEU A 141 12.79 -0.09 -2.28
N ALA A 142 13.96 -0.12 -1.62
CA ALA A 142 15.26 0.10 -2.23
C ALA A 142 15.54 -0.78 -3.47
N TYR A 143 15.07 -2.03 -3.47
CA TYR A 143 15.32 -2.96 -4.58
C TYR A 143 14.57 -2.60 -5.86
N ALA A 144 13.54 -1.75 -5.80
CA ALA A 144 12.71 -1.36 -6.94
C ALA A 144 13.14 -0.03 -7.57
N ILE A 145 14.08 0.67 -6.95
CA ILE A 145 14.55 1.99 -7.37
C ILE A 145 15.53 1.85 -8.54
N MET A 146 15.38 2.71 -9.54
CA MET A 146 16.32 2.84 -10.65
C MET A 146 17.72 3.22 -10.15
N PRO A 147 18.80 2.56 -10.63
CA PRO A 147 20.16 2.89 -10.20
C PRO A 147 20.47 4.38 -10.36
N GLY A 148 21.08 4.99 -9.35
CA GLY A 148 21.44 6.42 -9.35
C GLY A 148 20.29 7.38 -9.00
N HIS A 149 19.12 6.86 -8.64
CA HIS A 149 17.97 7.64 -8.19
C HIS A 149 17.56 7.28 -6.76
N ASP A 150 16.86 8.21 -6.11
CA ASP A 150 16.36 8.09 -4.74
C ASP A 150 14.83 8.02 -4.69
N LEU A 151 14.32 7.67 -3.51
CA LEU A 151 12.89 7.85 -3.18
C LEU A 151 12.60 9.34 -3.01
N ASP A 152 11.55 9.81 -3.65
CA ASP A 152 10.96 11.12 -3.40
C ASP A 152 9.79 10.93 -2.43
N ILE A 153 9.82 11.66 -1.31
CA ILE A 153 8.98 11.40 -0.14
C ILE A 153 8.32 12.70 0.27
N SER A 154 7.00 12.67 0.47
CA SER A 154 6.25 13.83 0.96
C SER A 154 6.66 14.23 2.37
N ASP A 155 6.29 15.43 2.80
CA ASP A 155 6.17 15.71 4.23
C ASP A 155 5.11 14.79 4.87
N LEU A 156 5.19 14.63 6.20
CA LEU A 156 4.20 13.85 6.95
C LEU A 156 2.83 14.52 6.86
N LYS A 157 1.86 13.84 6.25
CA LYS A 157 0.47 14.29 6.20
C LYS A 157 -0.27 13.72 7.40
N VAL A 158 -1.03 14.57 8.10
CA VAL A 158 -1.76 14.19 9.32
C VAL A 158 -3.19 14.66 9.24
N THR A 159 -4.16 13.76 9.48
CA THR A 159 -5.57 14.15 9.62
C THR A 159 -5.88 14.55 11.06
N PRO A 160 -6.95 15.34 11.30
CA PRO A 160 -7.36 15.71 12.66
C PRO A 160 -7.63 14.51 13.59
N GLU A 161 -7.96 13.34 13.04
CA GLU A 161 -8.23 12.12 13.82
C GLU A 161 -7.01 11.18 13.94
N GLY A 162 -5.81 11.66 13.60
CA GLY A 162 -4.55 10.99 13.94
C GLY A 162 -4.06 9.96 12.92
N LEU A 163 -4.65 9.89 11.72
CA LEU A 163 -4.01 9.19 10.60
C LEU A 163 -2.77 9.97 10.18
N GLN A 164 -1.64 9.28 10.08
CA GLN A 164 -0.34 9.84 9.68
C GLN A 164 0.18 9.08 8.46
N GLU A 165 0.49 9.77 7.37
CA GLU A 165 0.92 9.15 6.11
C GLU A 165 2.12 9.90 5.51
N TYR A 166 3.19 9.15 5.19
CA TYR A 166 4.16 9.54 4.18
C TYR A 166 3.76 8.94 2.85
N TRP A 167 3.79 9.75 1.79
CA TRP A 167 3.60 9.29 0.42
C TRP A 167 4.93 9.26 -0.30
N ILE A 168 5.18 8.21 -1.08
CA ILE A 168 6.51 7.90 -1.62
C ILE A 168 6.36 7.61 -3.11
N GLN A 169 7.12 8.30 -3.94
CA GLN A 169 7.23 8.00 -5.37
C GLN A 169 8.68 7.74 -5.76
N TRP A 170 8.89 6.91 -6.77
CA TRP A 170 10.23 6.67 -7.29
C TRP A 170 10.25 6.27 -8.76
N LYS A 171 11.43 6.39 -9.36
CA LYS A 171 11.68 5.89 -10.71
C LYS A 171 11.88 4.39 -10.65
N ASN A 172 11.03 3.64 -11.34
CA ASN A 172 11.08 2.18 -11.33
C ASN A 172 12.22 1.67 -12.21
N LYS A 173 13.10 0.81 -11.69
CA LYS A 173 14.24 0.27 -12.42
C LYS A 173 13.89 -0.53 -13.68
N ASP A 174 12.71 -1.16 -13.70
CA ASP A 174 12.29 -2.04 -14.79
C ASP A 174 11.48 -1.26 -15.84
N VAL A 175 10.63 -0.31 -15.40
CA VAL A 175 9.76 0.48 -16.29
C VAL A 175 10.51 1.63 -16.96
N GLN A 176 11.49 2.23 -16.28
CA GLN A 176 12.18 3.43 -16.73
C GLN A 176 13.66 3.17 -17.04
N ARG A 177 14.06 1.92 -17.31
CA ARG A 177 15.47 1.52 -17.51
C ARG A 177 16.22 2.37 -18.54
N GLU A 178 15.53 2.88 -19.54
CA GLU A 178 16.04 3.77 -20.59
C GLU A 178 16.42 5.18 -20.11
N CYS A 179 16.04 5.54 -18.89
CA CYS A 179 16.33 6.82 -18.25
C CYS A 179 17.58 6.78 -17.36
N GLN A 180 18.32 5.66 -17.37
CA GLN A 180 19.58 5.48 -16.67
C GLN A 180 20.76 6.04 -17.44
#